data_AF-A0A4D4N7G8-F1
#
_entry.id   AF-A0A4D4N7G8-F1
#
_cell.length_a   1.000
_cell.length_b   1.000
_cell.length_c   1.000
_cell.angle_alpha   90.00
_cell.angle_beta   90.00
_cell.angle_gamma   90.00
#
_symmetry.space_group_name_H-M   'P 1'
#
loop_
_entity.id
_entity.type
_entity.pdbx_description
1 polymer ?
#
loop_
_entity_poly.entity_id
_entity_poly.type
_entity_poly.pdbx_seq_one_letter_code
_entity_poly.pdbx_strand_id
1 'polypeptide(L)'
;MDTGISRSEVSRICQDLDGELTAFRARPLDHVRFPYIYLDAPYCKARVEHQIVSRAVVIATGITEDGGREVLGVMVGDSETEVFWTEFCVTCANAV
;
A
#
# COMPACT_ATOMS: atom_id res chain seq x y z
N MET A 1 1.82 -28.61 22.91
CA MET A 1 2.18 -28.79 21.49
C MET A 1 2.19 -27.39 20.90
N ASP A 2 3.36 -26.75 20.86
CA ASP A 2 3.49 -25.43 20.29
C ASP A 2 3.51 -25.56 18.77
N THR A 3 2.34 -25.47 18.14
CA THR A 3 2.26 -25.17 16.71
C THR A 3 2.59 -23.69 16.52
N GLY A 4 3.84 -23.32 16.81
CA GLY A 4 4.35 -21.98 16.63
C GLY A 4 4.92 -21.86 15.23
N ILE A 5 4.32 -21.02 14.39
CA ILE A 5 4.87 -20.67 13.08
C ILE A 5 6.29 -20.11 13.31
N SER A 6 7.30 -20.72 12.68
CA SER A 6 8.69 -20.25 12.84
C SER A 6 8.89 -18.88 12.19
N ARG A 7 9.86 -18.09 12.67
CA ARG A 7 10.24 -16.81 12.03
C ARG A 7 10.55 -16.97 10.53
N SER A 8 11.16 -18.11 10.16
CA SER A 8 11.45 -18.52 8.79
C SER A 8 10.19 -18.87 7.98
N GLU A 9 9.16 -19.47 8.58
CA GLU A 9 7.86 -19.64 7.92
C GLU A 9 7.14 -18.32 7.71
N VAL A 10 7.08 -17.45 8.72
CA VAL A 10 6.48 -16.11 8.57
C VAL A 10 7.19 -15.34 7.45
N SER A 11 8.53 -15.37 7.40
CA SER A 11 9.28 -14.69 6.36
C SER A 11 9.02 -15.23 4.96
N ARG A 12 8.82 -16.54 4.80
CA ARG A 12 8.48 -17.14 3.50
C ARG A 12 7.10 -16.74 3.04
N ILE A 13 6.11 -16.79 3.93
CA ILE A 13 4.74 -16.34 3.64
C ILE A 13 4.73 -14.86 3.23
N CYS A 14 5.53 -14.02 3.90
CA CYS A 14 5.66 -12.61 3.52
C CYS A 14 6.29 -12.42 2.13
N GLN A 15 7.22 -13.28 1.71
CA GLN A 15 7.81 -13.22 0.37
C GLN A 15 6.78 -13.54 -0.72
N ASP A 16 5.89 -14.50 -0.48
CA ASP A 16 4.83 -14.84 -1.43
C ASP A 16 3.86 -13.64 -1.64
N LEU A 17 3.67 -12.84 -0.58
CA LEU A 17 2.82 -11.64 -0.61
C LEU A 17 3.38 -10.52 -1.51
N ASP A 18 4.69 -10.48 -1.79
CA ASP A 18 5.29 -9.46 -2.65
C ASP A 18 4.75 -9.52 -4.08
N GLY A 19 4.49 -10.73 -4.58
CA GLY A 19 3.88 -10.96 -5.89
C GLY A 19 2.43 -10.48 -5.93
N GLU A 20 1.65 -10.81 -4.90
CA GLU A 20 0.26 -10.35 -4.75
C GLU A 20 0.17 -8.83 -4.62
N LEU A 21 1.08 -8.22 -3.86
CA LEU A 21 1.15 -6.77 -3.71
C LEU A 21 1.48 -6.08 -5.04
N THR A 22 2.37 -6.67 -5.83
CA THR A 22 2.71 -6.15 -7.16
C THR A 22 1.50 -6.23 -8.10
N ALA A 23 0.81 -7.37 -8.13
CA ALA A 23 -0.42 -7.55 -8.91
C ALA A 23 -1.51 -6.56 -8.46
N PHE A 24 -1.68 -6.37 -7.15
CA PHE A 24 -2.60 -5.40 -6.56
C PHE A 24 -2.31 -3.97 -7.04
N ARG A 25 -1.03 -3.56 -7.07
CA ARG A 25 -0.61 -2.21 -7.49
C ARG A 25 -0.73 -1.97 -9.00
N ALA A 26 -0.71 -3.03 -9.80
CA ALA A 26 -0.78 -2.95 -11.27
C ALA A 26 -2.19 -3.23 -11.82
N ARG A 27 -3.18 -3.52 -10.96
CA ARG A 27 -4.53 -3.84 -11.41
C ARG A 27 -5.21 -2.61 -12.01
N PRO A 28 -6.07 -2.78 -13.04
CA PRO A 28 -6.91 -1.69 -13.53
C PRO A 28 -7.95 -1.29 -12.48
N LEU A 29 -8.29 -0.01 -12.45
CA LEU A 29 -9.24 0.63 -11.54
C LEU A 29 -10.46 1.18 -12.32
N ASP A 30 -10.66 0.75 -13.56
CA ASP A 30 -11.76 1.15 -14.45
C ASP A 30 -13.05 0.34 -14.24
N HIS A 31 -13.04 -0.63 -13.31
CA HIS A 31 -14.17 -1.51 -13.04
C HIS A 31 -15.38 -0.79 -12.41
N VAL A 32 -15.15 0.36 -11.76
CA VAL A 32 -16.19 1.16 -11.12
C VAL A 32 -15.78 2.63 -11.08
N ARG A 33 -16.76 3.53 -11.04
CA ARG A 33 -16.50 4.96 -10.85
C ARG A 33 -16.25 5.26 -9.38
N PHE A 34 -15.16 5.99 -9.11
CA PHE A 34 -14.83 6.48 -7.77
C PHE A 34 -15.05 8.01 -7.69
N PRO A 35 -16.24 8.50 -7.32
CA PRO A 35 -16.51 9.93 -7.20
C PRO A 35 -15.63 10.65 -6.16
N TYR A 36 -15.14 9.95 -5.14
CA TYR A 36 -14.29 10.51 -4.11
C TYR A 36 -13.06 9.63 -3.86
N ILE A 37 -11.92 10.28 -3.59
CA ILE A 37 -10.69 9.61 -3.18
C ILE A 37 -10.19 10.27 -1.90
N TYR A 38 -9.91 9.47 -0.90
CA TYR A 38 -9.23 9.87 0.33
C TYR A 38 -7.76 9.48 0.26
N LEU A 39 -6.90 10.41 0.64
CA LEU A 39 -5.45 10.21 0.75
C LEU A 39 -5.07 10.31 2.23
N ASP A 40 -4.31 9.34 2.72
CA ASP A 40 -3.77 9.32 4.08
C ASP A 40 -2.30 8.90 4.08
N ALA A 41 -1.55 9.30 5.11
CA ALA A 41 -0.13 9.03 5.26
C ALA A 41 0.29 8.72 6.70
N PRO A 42 -0.17 7.60 7.29
CA PRO A 42 0.30 7.16 8.59
C PRO A 42 1.81 6.89 8.61
N TYR A 43 2.46 7.25 9.71
CA TYR A 43 3.86 6.89 9.97
C TYR A 43 3.96 5.56 10.71
N CYS A 44 4.66 4.61 10.12
CA CYS A 44 4.92 3.31 10.71
C CYS A 44 6.40 3.18 11.12
N LYS A 45 6.65 2.59 12.30
CA LYS A 45 8.01 2.21 12.71
C LYS A 45 8.37 0.90 12.03
N ALA A 46 9.39 0.93 11.17
CA ALA A 46 9.89 -0.24 10.46
C ALA A 46 11.38 -0.44 10.73
N ARG A 47 11.83 -1.70 10.73
CA ARG A 47 13.26 -2.02 10.84
C ARG A 47 13.89 -2.10 9.45
N VAL A 48 14.70 -1.12 9.10
CA VAL A 48 15.41 -1.02 7.82
C VAL A 48 16.91 -1.02 8.11
N GLU A 49 17.67 -1.89 7.45
CA GLU A 49 19.14 -1.98 7.61
C GLU A 49 19.62 -1.99 9.08
N HIS A 50 18.94 -2.77 9.93
CA HIS A 50 19.20 -2.89 11.38
C HIS A 50 18.83 -1.68 12.25
N GLN A 51 18.24 -0.63 11.67
CA GLN A 51 17.76 0.55 12.40
C GLN A 51 16.23 0.64 12.40
N ILE A 52 15.65 1.14 13.49
CA ILE A 52 14.21 1.43 13.55
C ILE A 52 13.99 2.86 13.05
N VAL A 53 13.33 2.98 11.91
CA VAL A 53 13.04 4.27 11.26
C VAL A 53 11.53 4.49 11.16
N SER A 54 11.11 5.76 11.15
CA SER A 54 9.74 6.15 10.80
C SER A 54 9.65 6.21 9.29
N ARG A 55 8.70 5.48 8.69
CA ARG A 55 8.38 5.55 7.26
C ARG A 55 6.96 6.05 7.08
N ALA A 56 6.74 6.89 6.07
CA ALA A 56 5.40 7.30 5.67
C ALA A 56 4.80 6.21 4.78
N VAL A 57 3.56 5.80 5.06
CA VAL A 57 2.80 4.86 4.24
C VAL A 57 1.65 5.63 3.62
N VAL A 58 1.74 5.98 2.34
CA VAL A 58 0.65 6.68 1.65
C VAL A 58 -0.37 5.68 1.14
N ILE A 59 -1.65 5.99 1.37
CA ILE A 59 -2.78 5.13 1.03
C ILE A 59 -3.82 5.97 0.30
N ALA A 60 -4.27 5.47 -0.85
CA ALA A 60 -5.41 6.02 -1.58
C ALA A 60 -6.61 5.10 -1.40
N THR A 61 -7.72 5.66 -0.92
CA THR A 61 -8.99 4.93 -0.76
C THR A 61 -10.07 5.59 -1.59
N GLY A 62 -10.59 4.88 -2.58
CA GLY A 62 -11.71 5.30 -3.40
C GLY A 62 -13.03 4.98 -2.73
N ILE A 63 -13.99 5.90 -2.85
CA ILE A 63 -15.39 5.65 -2.52
C ILE A 63 -16.15 5.44 -3.81
N THR A 64 -16.81 4.30 -3.95
CA THR A 64 -17.62 3.95 -5.12
C THR A 64 -18.98 4.66 -5.08
N GLU A 65 -19.70 4.69 -6.20
CA GLU A 65 -21.00 5.36 -6.30
C GLU A 65 -22.08 4.74 -5.39
N ASP A 66 -21.95 3.45 -5.06
CA ASP A 66 -22.79 2.73 -4.09
C ASP A 66 -22.35 2.93 -2.63
N GLY A 67 -21.32 3.76 -2.39
CA GLY A 67 -20.81 4.08 -1.05
C GLY A 67 -19.83 3.04 -0.48
N GLY A 68 -19.43 2.06 -1.28
CA GLY A 68 -18.35 1.13 -0.97
C GLY A 68 -17.00 1.83 -0.87
N ARG A 69 -16.04 1.18 -0.21
CA ARG A 69 -14.66 1.68 -0.06
C ARG A 69 -13.68 0.66 -0.58
N GLU A 70 -12.74 1.11 -1.38
CA GLU A 70 -11.69 0.27 -1.94
C GLU A 70 -10.33 0.96 -1.82
N VAL A 71 -9.29 0.23 -1.40
CA VAL A 71 -7.92 0.75 -1.42
C VAL A 71 -7.42 0.70 -2.86
N LEU A 72 -7.18 1.86 -3.46
CA LEU A 72 -6.74 2.00 -4.84
C LEU A 72 -5.23 1.81 -4.98
N GLY A 73 -4.47 2.21 -3.97
CA GLY A 73 -3.02 2.14 -4.01
C GLY A 73 -2.38 2.34 -2.64
N VAL A 74 -1.19 1.78 -2.49
CA VAL A 74 -0.32 1.97 -1.33
C VAL A 74 1.13 2.15 -1.78
N MET A 75 1.85 3.05 -1.14
CA MET A 75 3.28 3.25 -1.36
C MET A 75 3.97 3.60 -0.04
N VAL A 76 5.19 3.10 0.15
CA VAL A 76 6.00 3.39 1.34
C VAL A 76 7.13 4.31 0.94
N GLY A 77 7.26 5.43 1.65
CA GLY A 77 8.27 6.45 1.41
C GLY A 77 9.08 6.77 2.66
N ASP A 78 10.23 7.42 2.44
CA ASP A 78 11.07 7.95 3.51
C ASP A 78 10.48 9.20 4.16
N SER A 79 9.69 10.00 3.43
CA SER A 79 9.03 11.21 3.91
C SER A 79 7.90 11.68 2.99
N GLU A 80 6.99 12.51 3.51
CA GLU A 80 5.86 13.13 2.78
C GLU A 80 6.30 14.31 1.91
N THR A 81 7.21 14.09 0.97
CA THR A 81 7.60 15.15 0.02
C THR A 81 6.54 15.34 -1.06
N GLU A 82 6.46 16.54 -1.63
CA GLU A 82 5.59 16.83 -2.78
C GLU A 82 5.86 15.88 -3.95
N VAL A 83 7.14 15.58 -4.19
CA VAL A 83 7.58 14.64 -5.24
C VAL A 83 7.00 13.25 -4.99
N PHE A 84 7.05 12.77 -3.74
CA PHE A 84 6.52 11.46 -3.36
C PHE A 84 5.00 11.37 -3.54
N TRP A 85 4.26 12.38 -3.11
CA TRP A 85 2.82 12.45 -3.34
C TRP A 85 2.47 12.52 -4.83
N THR A 86 3.24 13.28 -5.61
CA THR A 86 3.03 13.39 -7.06
C THR A 86 3.24 12.05 -7.74
N GLU A 87 4.34 11.35 -7.42
CA GLU A 87 4.63 10.01 -7.94
C GLU A 87 3.52 9.02 -7.59
N PHE A 88 3.05 9.04 -6.33
CA PHE A 88 1.96 8.19 -5.88
C PHE A 88 0.65 8.46 -6.63
N CYS A 89 0.25 9.73 -6.75
CA CYS A 89 -0.97 10.12 -7.46
C CYS A 89 -0.90 9.78 -8.95
N VAL A 90 0.23 10.02 -9.62
CA VAL A 90 0.44 9.66 -11.04
C VAL A 90 0.35 8.13 -11.22
N THR A 91 0.97 7.36 -10.32
CA THR A 91 0.90 5.89 -10.36
C THR A 91 -0.54 5.41 -10.25
N CYS A 92 -1.32 5.96 -9.32
CA CYS A 92 -2.73 5.60 -9.17
C CYS A 92 -3.58 6.04 -10.37
N ALA A 93 -3.31 7.22 -10.94
CA ALA A 93 -4.03 7.74 -12.10
C ALA A 93 -3.79 6.90 -13.36
N ASN A 94 -2.58 6.35 -13.54
CA ASN A 94 -2.24 5.47 -14.67
C ASN A 94 -2.83 4.06 -14.53
N ALA A 95 -3.37 3.72 -13.36
CA ALA A 95 -4.08 2.47 -13.14
C ALA A 95 -5.59 2.58 -13.46
N VAL A 96 -6.10 3.79 -13.73
CA VAL A 96 -7.49 4.06 -14.16
C VAL A 96 -7.60 4.02 -15.68
#